data_AF-A0A847EJT8-F1
#
_entry.id   AF-A0A847EJT8-F1
#
_cell.length_a   1.000
_cell.length_b   1.000
_cell.length_c   1.000
_cell.angle_alpha   90.00
_cell.angle_beta   90.00
_cell.angle_gamma   90.00
#
_symmetry.space_group_name_H-M   'P 1'
#
loop_
_entity.id
_entity.type
_entity.pdbx_description
1 polymer ?
#
loop_
_entity_poly.entity_id
_entity_poly.type
_entity_poly.pdbx_seq_one_letter_code
_entity_poly.pdbx_strand_id
1 'polypeptide(L)'
;MPAVFDKEGREFIDAFLMPDSQRRRGMISQWVKNTARAIQAAVTEELKTLAGQYETDTLNESQWRTLSENLKQKENELHLVMDISFRKISQKDTIKGRLLPPRKQKTQIDLHGKTVAEAIQMVNQFLRDSYYVHERHVYIIHGKGTGTLRTEMHKFLKSHPYVQSFSTADIFHGEDGATEVTMKEAKFG
;
A
#
# COMPACT_ATOMS: atom_id res chain seq x y z
N MET A 1 14.94 10.38 12.83
CA MET A 1 14.51 9.40 11.81
C MET A 1 14.62 9.88 10.36
N PRO A 2 14.37 11.15 9.96
CA PRO A 2 14.40 11.56 8.55
C PRO A 2 15.70 11.22 7.82
N ALA A 3 16.86 11.50 8.43
CA ALA A 3 18.17 11.29 7.81
C ALA A 3 18.50 9.82 7.50
N VAL A 4 17.97 8.87 8.28
CA VAL A 4 18.18 7.43 8.02
C VAL A 4 17.32 7.00 6.84
N PHE A 5 16.05 7.39 6.81
CA PHE A 5 15.18 7.09 5.67
C PHE A 5 15.63 7.80 4.38
N ASP A 6 16.15 9.03 4.47
CA ASP A 6 16.69 9.74 3.32
C ASP A 6 17.93 9.05 2.75
N LYS A 7 18.83 8.57 3.62
CA LYS A 7 20.04 7.86 3.21
C LYS A 7 19.69 6.50 2.60
N GLU A 8 18.94 5.69 3.32
CA GLU A 8 18.57 4.34 2.88
C GLU A 8 17.69 4.40 1.62
N GLY A 9 16.81 5.40 1.53
CA GLY A 9 15.98 5.65 0.34
C GLY A 9 16.79 6.04 -0.89
N ARG A 10 17.82 6.88 -0.75
CA ARG A 10 18.75 7.21 -1.85
C ARG A 10 19.53 5.99 -2.31
N GLU A 11 20.07 5.19 -1.39
CA GLU A 11 20.79 3.96 -1.72
C GLU A 11 19.91 2.94 -2.45
N PHE A 12 18.61 2.88 -2.12
CA PHE A 12 17.64 2.07 -2.85
C PHE A 12 17.42 2.58 -4.27
N ILE A 13 17.18 3.89 -4.44
CA ILE A 13 16.93 4.50 -5.76
C ILE A 13 18.15 4.30 -6.68
N ASP A 14 19.36 4.49 -6.18
CA ASP A 14 20.60 4.26 -6.93
C ASP A 14 20.75 2.80 -7.36
N ALA A 15 20.41 1.85 -6.47
CA ALA A 15 20.39 0.44 -6.81
C ALA A 15 19.30 0.09 -7.83
N PHE A 16 18.12 0.69 -7.72
CA PHE A 16 16.97 0.44 -8.58
C PHE A 16 17.17 0.95 -10.00
N LEU A 17 17.76 2.14 -10.15
CA LEU A 17 18.04 2.77 -11.45
C LEU A 17 19.29 2.19 -12.15
N MET A 18 20.01 1.27 -11.51
CA MET A 18 21.18 0.62 -12.08
C MET A 18 20.81 -0.09 -13.41
N PRO A 19 21.41 0.26 -14.58
CA PRO A 19 20.97 -0.26 -15.88
C PRO A 19 21.15 -1.78 -16.02
N ASP A 20 22.27 -2.30 -15.51
CA ASP A 20 22.60 -3.72 -15.59
C ASP A 20 21.72 -4.57 -14.66
N SER A 21 21.03 -5.57 -15.24
CA SER A 21 20.02 -6.35 -14.52
C SER A 21 20.58 -7.31 -13.46
N GLN A 22 21.82 -7.77 -13.61
CA GLN A 22 22.44 -8.65 -12.61
C GLN A 22 22.99 -7.83 -11.44
N ARG A 23 23.67 -6.72 -11.73
CA ARG A 23 24.17 -5.78 -10.73
C ARG A 23 23.03 -5.14 -9.94
N ARG A 24 21.96 -4.70 -10.61
CA ARG A 24 20.73 -4.19 -9.96
C ARG A 24 20.18 -5.18 -8.95
N ARG A 25 20.01 -6.46 -9.34
CA ARG A 25 19.54 -7.52 -8.44
C ARG A 25 20.48 -7.75 -7.25
N GLY A 26 21.78 -7.74 -7.48
CA GLY A 26 22.78 -7.88 -6.42
C GLY A 26 22.72 -6.73 -5.41
N MET A 27 22.65 -5.49 -5.91
CA MET A 27 22.60 -4.28 -5.08
C MET A 27 21.32 -4.20 -4.25
N ILE A 28 20.15 -4.46 -4.87
CA ILE A 28 18.87 -4.48 -4.14
C ILE A 28 18.90 -5.59 -3.07
N SER A 29 19.42 -6.78 -3.38
CA SER A 29 19.52 -7.86 -2.39
C SER A 29 20.42 -7.49 -1.21
N GLN A 30 21.55 -6.82 -1.48
CA GLN A 30 22.47 -6.38 -0.43
C GLN A 30 21.89 -5.24 0.41
N TRP A 31 21.19 -4.31 -0.22
CA TRP A 31 20.47 -3.23 0.43
C TRP A 31 19.41 -3.80 1.39
N VAL A 32 18.53 -4.70 0.93
CA VAL A 32 17.51 -5.35 1.79
C VAL A 32 18.14 -6.01 3.03
N LYS A 33 19.29 -6.69 2.87
CA LYS A 33 20.00 -7.35 3.98
C LYS A 33 20.52 -6.36 5.03
N ASN A 34 20.92 -5.16 4.61
CA ASN A 34 21.61 -4.18 5.45
C ASN A 34 20.63 -3.17 6.06
N THR A 35 19.68 -2.68 5.27
CA THR A 35 18.76 -1.59 5.61
C THR A 35 17.80 -1.98 6.73
N ALA A 36 17.34 -3.23 6.79
CA ALA A 36 16.46 -3.68 7.86
C ALA A 36 17.08 -3.49 9.26
N ARG A 37 18.39 -3.70 9.40
CA ARG A 37 19.10 -3.48 10.68
C ARG A 37 19.28 -1.99 10.98
N ALA A 38 19.57 -1.18 9.98
CA ALA A 38 19.74 0.26 10.13
C ALA A 38 18.43 0.95 10.54
N ILE A 39 17.32 0.59 9.89
CA ILE A 39 15.98 1.06 10.24
C ILE A 39 15.60 0.60 11.65
N GLN A 40 15.79 -0.69 11.96
CA GLN A 40 15.48 -1.22 13.29
C GLN A 40 16.26 -0.50 14.39
N ALA A 41 17.56 -0.25 14.19
CA ALA A 41 18.38 0.48 15.14
C ALA A 41 17.90 1.93 15.31
N ALA A 42 17.59 2.63 14.23
CA ALA A 42 17.09 4.01 14.27
C ALA A 42 15.74 4.11 15.00
N VAL A 43 14.82 3.18 14.73
CA VAL A 43 13.53 3.10 15.43
C VAL A 43 13.73 2.78 16.91
N THR A 44 14.60 1.83 17.22
CA THR A 44 14.90 1.46 18.61
C THR A 44 15.52 2.61 19.40
N GLU A 45 16.45 3.39 18.84
CA GLU A 45 17.03 4.55 19.53
C GLU A 45 16.01 5.69 19.72
N GLU A 46 15.10 5.91 18.76
CA GLU A 46 14.00 6.86 18.97
C GLU A 46 13.01 6.38 20.02
N LEU A 47 12.64 5.10 20.01
CA LEU A 47 11.78 4.52 21.03
C LEU A 47 12.43 4.58 22.42
N LYS A 48 13.74 4.37 22.53
CA LYS A 48 14.48 4.55 23.79
C LYS A 48 14.57 6.01 24.21
N THR A 49 14.77 6.93 23.28
CA THR A 49 14.79 8.37 23.58
C THR A 49 13.42 8.84 24.04
N LEU A 50 12.36 8.39 23.37
CA LEU A 50 10.98 8.60 23.81
C LEU A 50 10.79 7.97 25.18
N ALA A 51 11.05 6.67 25.36
CA ALA A 51 10.87 5.98 26.65
C ALA A 51 11.68 6.62 27.80
N GLY A 52 12.90 7.09 27.54
CA GLY A 52 13.74 7.80 28.51
C GLY A 52 13.23 9.19 28.88
N GLN A 53 12.39 9.83 28.04
CA GLN A 53 11.64 11.02 28.43
C GLN A 53 10.48 10.71 29.39
N TYR A 54 10.09 9.44 29.54
CA TYR A 54 8.90 9.00 30.29
C TYR A 54 9.22 8.05 31.45
N GLU A 55 10.49 7.90 31.82
CA GLU A 55 10.98 7.11 32.97
C GLU A 55 10.79 7.82 34.33
N THR A 56 9.75 8.65 34.46
CA THR A 56 9.27 9.13 35.78
C THR A 56 7.86 8.58 36.01
N ASP A 57 7.72 7.77 37.05
CA ASP A 57 6.63 6.86 37.39
C ASP A 57 5.28 7.53 37.77
N THR A 58 4.83 8.54 37.00
CA THR A 58 3.67 9.38 37.37
C THR A 58 2.81 9.82 36.17
N LEU A 59 2.59 8.98 35.15
CA LEU A 59 1.64 9.32 34.09
C LEU A 59 0.20 8.96 34.50
N ASN A 60 -0.67 9.96 34.62
CA ASN A 60 -2.09 9.79 34.91
C ASN A 60 -2.92 9.46 33.65
N GLU A 61 -4.18 9.05 33.84
CA GLU A 61 -5.06 8.56 32.75
C GLU A 61 -5.24 9.55 31.59
N SER A 62 -5.30 10.85 31.87
CA SER A 62 -5.40 11.89 30.83
C SER A 62 -4.12 11.99 30.00
N GLN A 63 -2.96 11.92 30.66
CA GLN A 63 -1.66 11.96 29.99
C GLN A 63 -1.47 10.72 29.11
N TRP A 64 -1.95 9.56 29.56
CA TRP A 64 -2.00 8.33 28.76
C TRP A 64 -2.88 8.46 27.51
N ARG A 65 -4.07 9.04 27.63
CA ARG A 65 -4.98 9.23 26.49
C ARG A 65 -4.37 10.15 25.43
N THR A 66 -3.87 11.31 25.83
CA THR A 66 -3.22 12.25 24.90
C THR A 66 -1.99 11.63 24.23
N LEU A 67 -1.19 10.86 24.96
CA LEU A 67 -0.06 10.13 24.39
C LEU A 67 -0.49 9.11 23.33
N SER A 68 -1.56 8.35 23.63
CA SER A 68 -2.10 7.35 22.71
C SER A 68 -2.62 7.97 21.42
N GLU A 69 -3.21 9.16 21.49
CA GLU A 69 -3.69 9.91 20.34
C GLU A 69 -2.54 10.47 19.51
N ASN A 70 -1.52 11.04 20.15
CA ASN A 70 -0.34 11.57 19.46
C ASN A 70 0.45 10.47 18.73
N LEU A 71 0.54 9.27 19.32
CA LEU A 71 1.18 8.11 18.66
C LEU A 71 0.37 7.63 17.44
N LYS A 72 -0.97 7.54 17.57
CA LYS A 72 -1.86 7.20 16.44
C LYS A 72 -1.80 8.26 15.33
N GLN A 73 -1.69 9.53 15.68
CA GLN A 73 -1.53 10.60 14.71
C GLN A 73 -0.19 10.48 13.97
N LYS A 74 0.91 10.24 14.69
CA LYS A 74 2.22 9.99 14.06
C LYS A 74 2.21 8.74 13.16
N GLU A 75 1.52 7.67 13.56
CA GLU A 75 1.32 6.49 12.72
C GLU A 75 0.62 6.82 11.41
N ASN A 76 -0.42 7.67 11.45
CA ASN A 76 -1.11 8.15 10.25
C ASN A 76 -0.26 9.10 9.38
N GLU A 77 0.56 9.96 10.00
CA GLU A 77 1.44 10.90 9.30
C GLU A 77 2.65 10.21 8.63
N LEU A 78 3.12 9.10 9.21
CA LEU A 78 4.35 8.43 8.77
C LEU A 78 4.25 7.67 7.46
N HIS A 79 3.05 7.57 6.82
CA HIS A 79 2.78 7.04 5.48
C HIS A 79 4.00 6.30 4.88
N LEU A 80 4.36 5.14 5.47
CA LEU A 80 5.58 4.42 5.15
C LEU A 80 5.39 3.74 3.79
N VAL A 81 5.46 4.53 2.72
CA VAL A 81 5.46 4.04 1.34
C VAL A 81 6.88 3.60 1.03
N MET A 82 7.20 2.41 1.50
CA MET A 82 8.03 1.50 0.72
C MET A 82 7.33 0.16 0.73
N ASP A 83 6.32 0.02 -0.14
CA ASP A 83 5.77 -1.29 -0.50
C ASP A 83 6.78 -2.02 -1.39
N ILE A 84 7.91 -2.40 -0.81
CA ILE A 84 8.72 -3.47 -1.35
C ILE A 84 8.21 -4.72 -0.65
N SER A 85 7.13 -5.28 -1.20
CA SER A 85 6.52 -6.54 -0.79
C SER A 85 7.52 -7.71 -0.84
N PHE A 86 8.41 -7.79 0.16
CA PHE A 86 9.13 -8.99 0.57
C PHE A 86 8.51 -9.49 1.87
N ARG A 87 7.27 -10.00 1.80
CA ARG A 87 6.67 -10.67 2.95
C ARG A 87 7.38 -11.99 3.21
N LYS A 88 7.91 -12.14 4.43
CA LYS A 88 8.32 -13.41 5.04
C LYS A 88 7.28 -14.49 4.77
N ILE A 89 7.73 -15.60 4.15
CA ILE A 89 6.98 -16.85 4.08
C ILE A 89 6.85 -17.37 5.52
N SER A 90 5.68 -17.19 6.14
CA SER A 90 5.40 -17.72 7.48
C SER A 90 4.95 -19.18 7.37
N GLN A 91 5.65 -20.06 8.08
CA GLN A 91 5.58 -21.52 8.04
C GLN A 91 4.27 -22.16 8.54
N LYS A 92 3.14 -21.45 8.68
CA LYS A 92 2.00 -21.96 9.47
C LYS A 92 0.72 -22.36 8.74
N ASP A 93 0.65 -22.26 7.42
CA ASP A 93 -0.57 -22.62 6.67
C ASP A 93 -0.44 -23.99 6.00
N THR A 94 -0.64 -25.07 6.76
CA THR A 94 -0.78 -26.43 6.21
C THR A 94 -2.16 -26.99 6.55
N ILE A 95 -3.06 -27.08 5.56
CA ILE A 95 -4.17 -28.03 5.58
C ILE A 95 -4.10 -28.85 4.28
N LYS A 96 -3.78 -30.15 4.43
CA LYS A 96 -3.75 -31.20 3.40
C LYS A 96 -2.78 -31.03 2.22
N GLY A 97 -1.51 -30.72 2.49
CA GLY A 97 -0.40 -31.07 1.60
C GLY A 97 -0.39 -30.42 0.21
N ARG A 98 -1.23 -29.41 -0.04
CA ARG A 98 -1.17 -28.58 -1.23
C ARG A 98 -1.39 -27.14 -0.79
N LEU A 99 -0.29 -26.38 -0.74
CA LEU A 99 -0.33 -24.93 -0.57
C LEU A 99 -1.11 -24.35 -1.73
N LEU A 100 -2.40 -24.03 -1.52
CA LEU A 100 -3.03 -23.03 -2.36
C LEU A 100 -2.32 -21.72 -2.02
N PRO A 101 -1.75 -21.01 -3.01
CA PRO A 101 -1.12 -19.73 -2.72
C PRO A 101 -2.14 -18.84 -2.02
N PRO A 102 -1.76 -18.05 -1.00
CA PRO A 102 -2.63 -17.02 -0.46
C PRO A 102 -3.16 -16.24 -1.66
N ARG A 103 -4.49 -16.11 -1.79
CA ARG A 103 -5.07 -15.34 -2.90
C ARG A 103 -4.47 -13.94 -2.80
N LYS A 104 -3.54 -13.63 -3.70
CA LYS A 104 -2.94 -12.31 -3.85
C LYS A 104 -4.11 -11.34 -3.99
N GLN A 105 -4.38 -10.55 -2.96
CA GLN A 105 -5.42 -9.54 -3.05
C GLN A 105 -4.95 -8.56 -4.12
N LYS A 106 -5.77 -8.39 -5.15
CA LYS A 106 -5.46 -7.48 -6.24
C LYS A 106 -6.04 -6.14 -5.81
N THR A 107 -5.17 -5.16 -5.59
CA THR A 107 -5.56 -3.74 -5.46
C THR A 107 -5.80 -3.11 -6.82
N GLN A 108 -5.64 -3.86 -7.92
CA GLN A 108 -5.81 -3.37 -9.28
C GLN A 108 -6.50 -4.39 -10.19
N ILE A 109 -7.26 -3.89 -11.17
CA ILE A 109 -7.86 -4.68 -12.24
C ILE A 109 -7.46 -4.11 -13.62
N ASP A 110 -7.11 -5.00 -14.55
CA ASP A 110 -6.73 -4.65 -15.92
C ASP A 110 -7.88 -4.95 -16.89
N LEU A 111 -8.26 -3.94 -17.67
CA LEU A 111 -9.35 -3.94 -18.64
C LEU A 111 -8.87 -3.81 -20.10
N HIS A 112 -7.56 -3.86 -20.38
CA HIS A 112 -7.05 -3.79 -21.74
C HIS A 112 -7.65 -4.89 -22.62
N GLY A 113 -8.07 -4.50 -23.83
CA GLY A 113 -8.69 -5.41 -24.79
C GLY A 113 -10.08 -5.91 -24.40
N LYS A 114 -10.68 -5.38 -23.33
CA LYS A 114 -12.07 -5.69 -22.95
C LYS A 114 -13.05 -4.75 -23.63
N THR A 115 -14.21 -5.28 -23.96
CA THR A 115 -15.38 -4.47 -24.32
C THR A 115 -15.91 -3.74 -23.09
N VAL A 116 -16.69 -2.68 -23.30
CA VAL A 116 -17.33 -1.92 -22.20
C VAL A 116 -18.20 -2.84 -21.32
N ALA A 117 -18.95 -3.75 -21.93
CA ALA A 117 -19.84 -4.65 -21.21
C ALA A 117 -19.07 -5.61 -20.29
N GLU A 118 -17.99 -6.23 -20.80
CA GLU A 118 -17.11 -7.09 -19.99
C GLU A 118 -16.43 -6.30 -18.87
N ALA A 119 -15.95 -5.10 -19.19
CA ALA A 119 -15.30 -4.22 -18.22
C ALA A 119 -16.22 -3.88 -17.05
N ILE A 120 -17.47 -3.50 -17.31
CA ILE A 120 -18.47 -3.19 -16.27
C ILE A 120 -18.69 -4.40 -15.35
N GLN A 121 -18.86 -5.61 -15.91
CA GLN A 121 -19.05 -6.82 -15.11
C GLN A 121 -17.84 -7.12 -14.24
N MET A 122 -16.64 -7.03 -14.81
CA MET A 122 -15.37 -7.25 -14.13
C MET A 122 -15.15 -6.25 -12.98
N VAL A 123 -15.38 -4.95 -13.23
CA VAL A 123 -15.21 -3.88 -12.23
C VAL A 123 -16.24 -3.99 -11.12
N ASN A 124 -17.50 -4.29 -11.43
CA ASN A 124 -18.53 -4.48 -10.41
C ASN A 124 -18.15 -5.59 -9.41
N GLN A 125 -17.70 -6.73 -9.93
CA GLN A 125 -17.24 -7.86 -9.12
C GLN A 125 -16.01 -7.47 -8.28
N PHE A 126 -15.05 -6.79 -8.91
CA PHE A 126 -13.83 -6.31 -8.27
C PHE A 126 -14.11 -5.36 -7.11
N LEU A 127 -14.92 -4.31 -7.32
CA LEU A 127 -15.26 -3.34 -6.27
C LEU A 127 -16.00 -3.99 -5.10
N ARG A 128 -16.86 -4.98 -5.38
CA ARG A 128 -17.54 -5.75 -4.33
C ARG A 128 -16.54 -6.53 -3.49
N ASP A 129 -15.64 -7.25 -4.12
CA ASP A 129 -14.65 -8.06 -3.41
C ASP A 129 -13.70 -7.17 -2.61
N SER A 130 -13.26 -6.04 -3.18
CA SER A 130 -12.43 -5.02 -2.51
C SER A 130 -13.12 -4.40 -1.30
N TYR A 131 -14.43 -4.15 -1.37
CA TYR A 131 -15.20 -3.63 -0.24
C TYR A 131 -15.25 -4.62 0.93
N TYR A 132 -15.48 -5.92 0.67
CA TYR A 132 -15.57 -6.93 1.73
C TYR A 132 -14.22 -7.28 2.38
N VAL A 133 -13.12 -7.03 1.67
CA VAL A 133 -11.77 -7.19 2.23
C VAL A 133 -11.20 -5.90 2.82
N HIS A 134 -11.99 -4.82 2.86
CA HIS A 134 -11.64 -3.54 3.47
C HIS A 134 -10.48 -2.82 2.77
N GLU A 135 -10.35 -3.01 1.46
CA GLU A 135 -9.36 -2.27 0.68
C GLU A 135 -9.80 -0.80 0.58
N ARG A 136 -8.94 0.14 0.96
CA ARG A 136 -9.28 1.58 0.92
C ARG A 136 -9.12 2.19 -0.47
N HIS A 137 -8.10 1.76 -1.20
CA HIS A 137 -7.74 2.31 -2.52
C HIS A 137 -7.59 1.18 -3.52
N VAL A 138 -8.25 1.31 -4.67
CA VAL A 138 -8.11 0.36 -5.78
C VAL A 138 -7.94 1.06 -7.11
N TYR A 139 -7.32 0.37 -8.06
CA TYR A 139 -6.95 0.92 -9.36
C TYR A 139 -7.62 0.16 -10.51
N ILE A 140 -8.27 0.89 -11.40
CA ILE A 140 -8.88 0.34 -12.61
C ILE A 140 -8.03 0.78 -13.79
N ILE A 141 -7.27 -0.16 -14.35
CA ILE A 141 -6.37 0.06 -15.49
C ILE A 141 -7.18 -0.15 -16.77
N HIS A 142 -7.56 0.93 -17.43
CA HIS A 142 -8.35 0.91 -18.67
C HIS A 142 -7.52 1.22 -19.92
N GLY A 143 -6.26 1.62 -19.75
CA GLY A 143 -5.39 2.08 -20.83
C GLY A 143 -5.74 3.49 -21.30
N LYS A 144 -4.83 4.11 -22.06
CA LYS A 144 -5.01 5.47 -22.60
C LYS A 144 -5.96 5.44 -23.82
N GLY A 145 -5.64 4.63 -24.83
CA GLY A 145 -6.51 4.30 -25.97
C GLY A 145 -7.29 5.50 -26.56
N THR A 146 -8.53 5.24 -26.98
CA THR A 146 -9.50 6.27 -27.41
C THR A 146 -10.19 6.97 -26.24
N GLY A 147 -9.89 6.59 -24.99
CA GLY A 147 -10.59 7.06 -23.80
C GLY A 147 -12.00 6.50 -23.59
N THR A 148 -12.47 5.57 -24.44
CA THR A 148 -13.82 4.98 -24.33
C THR A 148 -14.02 4.26 -22.99
N LEU A 149 -13.11 3.35 -22.63
CA LEU A 149 -13.19 2.63 -21.35
C LEU A 149 -13.11 3.59 -20.16
N ARG A 150 -12.19 4.58 -20.18
CA ARG A 150 -12.11 5.62 -19.13
C ARG A 150 -13.45 6.31 -18.92
N THR A 151 -14.06 6.78 -20.01
CA THR A 151 -15.33 7.52 -19.97
C THR A 151 -16.46 6.67 -19.40
N GLU A 152 -16.58 5.43 -19.85
CA GLU A 152 -17.64 4.53 -19.38
C GLU A 152 -17.40 4.05 -17.94
N MET A 153 -16.14 3.84 -17.53
CA MET A 153 -15.81 3.55 -16.13
C MET A 153 -16.14 4.72 -15.21
N HIS A 154 -15.79 5.96 -15.60
CA HIS A 154 -16.15 7.14 -14.81
C HIS A 154 -17.65 7.31 -14.68
N LYS A 155 -18.44 7.05 -15.74
CA LYS A 155 -19.90 7.05 -15.67
C LYS A 155 -20.41 5.97 -14.70
N PHE A 156 -19.89 4.75 -14.80
CA PHE A 156 -20.28 3.63 -13.95
C PHE A 156 -19.96 3.87 -12.46
N LEU A 157 -18.80 4.47 -12.16
CA LEU A 157 -18.34 4.71 -10.79
C LEU A 157 -19.13 5.80 -10.05
N LYS A 158 -19.67 6.81 -10.75
CA LYS A 158 -20.40 7.95 -10.15
C LYS A 158 -21.53 7.55 -9.20
N SER A 159 -22.22 6.46 -9.50
CA SER A 159 -23.37 5.98 -8.71
C SER A 159 -23.12 4.62 -8.07
N HIS A 160 -21.87 4.15 -8.02
CA HIS A 160 -21.57 2.80 -7.54
C HIS A 160 -21.67 2.74 -6.00
N PRO A 161 -22.37 1.74 -5.41
CA PRO A 161 -22.67 1.72 -3.98
C PRO A 161 -21.43 1.67 -3.08
N TYR A 162 -20.35 1.03 -3.52
CA TYR A 162 -19.11 0.86 -2.75
C TYR A 162 -18.07 1.97 -2.94
N VAL A 163 -18.31 2.93 -3.85
CA VAL A 163 -17.33 3.96 -4.21
C VAL A 163 -17.60 5.24 -3.42
N GLN A 164 -16.57 5.75 -2.73
CA GLN A 164 -16.61 7.03 -2.04
C GLN A 164 -16.24 8.18 -3.00
N SER A 165 -15.13 8.04 -3.71
CA SER A 165 -14.63 8.99 -4.70
C SER A 165 -13.74 8.28 -5.72
N PHE A 166 -13.50 8.91 -6.87
CA PHE A 166 -12.56 8.41 -7.86
C PHE A 166 -11.91 9.58 -8.61
N SER A 167 -10.70 9.37 -9.11
CA SER A 167 -9.96 10.35 -9.89
C SER A 167 -8.96 9.65 -10.83
N THR A 168 -8.35 10.41 -11.74
CA THR A 168 -7.22 9.90 -12.52
C THR A 168 -6.09 9.50 -11.58
N ALA A 169 -5.47 8.35 -11.83
CA ALA A 169 -4.40 7.85 -10.98
C ALA A 169 -3.13 8.72 -11.08
N ASP A 170 -2.20 8.53 -10.15
CA ASP A 170 -0.91 9.20 -10.17
C ASP A 170 0.07 8.61 -11.21
N ILE A 171 1.27 9.17 -11.27
CA ILE A 171 2.35 8.76 -12.19
C ILE A 171 2.83 7.32 -11.97
N PHE A 172 2.71 6.80 -10.75
CA PHE A 172 3.16 5.46 -10.38
C PHE A 172 2.09 4.39 -10.69
N HIS A 173 0.84 4.81 -10.84
CA HIS A 173 -0.32 3.94 -11.04
C HIS A 173 -0.98 4.08 -12.43
N GLY A 174 -0.35 4.82 -13.35
CA GLY A 174 -0.70 4.80 -14.78
C GLY A 174 -1.33 6.07 -15.34
N GLU A 175 -1.39 7.16 -14.56
CA GLU A 175 -1.92 8.47 -14.96
C GLU A 175 -3.28 8.35 -15.67
N ASP A 176 -3.43 9.00 -16.83
CA ASP A 176 -4.59 8.94 -17.72
C ASP A 176 -5.00 7.53 -18.19
N GLY A 177 -4.13 6.53 -18.00
CA GLY A 177 -4.41 5.13 -18.32
C GLY A 177 -5.12 4.37 -17.20
N ALA A 178 -5.29 4.99 -16.02
CA ALA A 178 -5.90 4.36 -14.87
C ALA A 178 -6.79 5.32 -14.08
N THR A 179 -7.74 4.74 -13.36
CA THR A 179 -8.60 5.44 -12.42
C THR A 179 -8.35 4.89 -11.03
N GLU A 180 -7.96 5.77 -10.10
CA GLU A 180 -7.93 5.46 -8.68
C GLU A 180 -9.34 5.61 -8.10
N VAL A 181 -9.73 4.66 -7.26
CA VAL A 181 -11.03 4.61 -6.58
C VAL A 181 -10.81 4.51 -5.08
N THR A 182 -11.35 5.47 -4.34
CA THR A 182 -11.46 5.42 -2.88
C THR A 182 -12.75 4.68 -2.52
N MET A 183 -12.63 3.64 -1.71
CA MET A 183 -13.74 2.79 -1.28
C MET A 183 -14.43 3.38 -0.06
N LYS A 184 -15.75 3.20 0.05
CA LYS A 184 -16.47 3.51 1.30
C LYS A 184 -16.03 2.59 2.42
N GLU A 185 -16.06 3.10 3.64
CA GLU A 185 -15.86 2.28 4.83
C GLU A 185 -16.94 1.20 4.92
N ALA A 186 -16.50 -0.04 5.18
CA ALA A 186 -17.42 -1.14 5.43
C ALA A 186 -18.15 -0.88 6.76
N LYS A 187 -19.47 -0.74 6.70
CA LYS A 187 -20.30 -0.63 7.90
C LYS A 187 -20.51 -2.02 8.49
N PHE A 188 -19.98 -2.24 9.69
CA PHE A 188 -20.38 -3.37 10.52
C PHE A 188 -21.70 -3.01 11.21
N GLY A 189 -22.73 -3.81 10.95
CA GLY A 189 -23.97 -3.84 11.73
C GLY A 189 -23.90 -4.89 12.82
#